data_AF-A0A3B0R713-F1
#
_entry.id   AF-A0A3B0R713-F1
#
_cell.length_a   1.000
_cell.length_b   1.000
_cell.length_c   1.000
_cell.angle_alpha   90.00
_cell.angle_beta   90.00
_cell.angle_gamma   90.00
#
_symmetry.space_group_name_H-M   'P 1'
#
loop_
_entity.id
_entity.type
_entity.pdbx_description
1 polymer ?
#
loop_
_entity_poly.entity_id
_entity_poly.type
_entity_poly.pdbx_seq_one_letter_code
_entity_poly.pdbx_strand_id
1 'polypeptide(L)' 'MTMQARIKQLDHKHATLQTAINNELKHPAHDPMHITELKRQKLRLKEQLIRLRQQN' A
#
# COMPACT_ATOMS: atom_id res chain seq x y z
N MET A 1 5.66 -10.22 20.34
CA MET A 1 5.02 -9.37 19.30
C MET A 1 4.48 -10.29 18.21
N THR A 2 3.16 -10.31 17.99
CA THR A 2 2.48 -11.35 17.18
C THR A 2 2.51 -11.03 15.68
N MET A 3 2.57 -12.06 14.82
CA MET A 3 2.48 -11.88 13.35
C MET A 3 1.24 -11.07 12.93
N GLN A 4 0.12 -11.23 13.65
CA GLN A 4 -1.10 -10.45 13.42
C GLN A 4 -0.90 -8.94 13.54
N ALA A 5 -0.05 -8.47 14.46
CA ALA A 5 0.27 -7.05 14.59
C ALA A 5 1.02 -6.53 13.34
N ARG A 6 1.93 -7.33 12.80
CA ARG A 6 2.68 -7.00 11.58
C ARG A 6 1.77 -6.96 10.34
N ILE A 7 0.82 -7.91 10.24
CA ILE A 7 -0.18 -7.91 9.17
C ILE A 7 -1.07 -6.67 9.27
N LYS A 8 -1.58 -6.32 10.47
CA LYS A 8 -2.39 -5.10 10.68
C LYS A 8 -1.64 -3.82 10.31
N GLN A 9 -0.36 -3.71 10.64
CA GLN A 9 0.46 -2.55 10.26
C GLN A 9 0.67 -2.45 8.74
N LEU A 10 0.89 -3.57 8.06
CA LEU A 10 1.01 -3.61 6.60
C LEU A 10 -0.30 -3.24 5.92
N ASP A 11 -1.42 -3.73 6.45
CA ASP A 11 -2.77 -3.41 5.95
C ASP A 11 -3.08 -1.92 6.10
N HIS A 12 -2.73 -1.33 7.26
CA HIS A 12 -2.86 0.10 7.48
C HIS A 12 -2.00 0.93 6.52
N LYS A 13 -0.72 0.57 6.32
CA LYS A 13 0.14 1.22 5.32
C LYS A 13 -0.43 1.13 3.91
N HIS A 14 -1.00 -0.02 3.54
CA HIS A 14 -1.64 -0.22 2.25
C HIS A 14 -2.86 0.70 2.08
N ALA A 15 -3.69 0.83 3.12
CA ALA A 15 -4.83 1.76 3.12
C ALA A 15 -4.38 3.22 2.98
N THR A 16 -3.34 3.65 3.70
CA THR A 16 -2.78 5.00 3.59
C THR A 16 -2.29 5.31 2.18
N LEU A 17 -1.54 4.39 1.56
CA LEU A 17 -1.06 4.56 0.18
C LEU A 17 -2.21 4.64 -0.81
N GLN A 18 -3.29 3.86 -0.62
CA GLN A 18 -4.47 3.94 -1.47
C GLN A 18 -5.18 5.29 -1.34
N THR A 19 -5.28 5.83 -0.13
CA THR A 19 -5.84 7.17 0.10
C THR A 19 -4.98 8.26 -0.53
N ALA A 20 -3.65 8.17 -0.40
CA ALA A 20 -2.72 9.10 -1.03
C ALA A 20 -2.86 9.10 -2.56
N ILE A 21 -2.87 7.91 -3.19
CA ILE A 21 -3.11 7.77 -4.64
C ILE A 21 -4.44 8.41 -5.05
N ASN A 22 -5.51 8.16 -4.30
CA ASN A 22 -6.83 8.71 -4.62
C ASN A 22 -6.89 10.24 -4.45
N ASN A 23 -6.18 10.81 -3.48
CA ASN A 23 -6.07 12.26 -3.33
C ASN A 23 -5.25 12.88 -4.45
N GLU A 24 -4.12 12.26 -4.82
CA GLU A 24 -3.30 12.71 -5.94
C GLU A 24 -4.10 12.68 -7.24
N LEU A 25 -4.81 11.58 -7.54
CA LEU A 25 -5.65 11.45 -8.75
C LEU A 25 -6.77 12.49 -8.83
N LYS A 26 -7.23 13.04 -7.70
CA LYS A 26 -8.23 14.10 -7.68
C LYS A 26 -7.65 15.46 -8.05
N HIS A 27 -6.33 15.63 -7.98
CA HIS A 27 -5.68 16.88 -8.37
C HIS A 27 -5.45 16.91 -9.89
N PRO A 28 -5.82 18.00 -10.57
CA PRO A 28 -5.66 18.13 -12.02
C PRO A 28 -4.19 18.24 -12.45
N ALA A 29 -3.29 18.64 -11.55
CA ALA A 29 -1.85 18.74 -11.78
C ALA A 29 -1.05 17.61 -11.09
N HIS A 30 -1.64 16.42 -10.99
CA HIS A 30 -0.97 15.29 -10.35
C HIS A 30 0.21 14.80 -11.17
N ASP A 31 1.27 14.38 -10.49
CA ASP A 31 2.43 13.79 -11.15
C ASP A 31 2.16 12.30 -11.45
N PRO A 32 2.05 11.90 -12.73
CA PRO A 32 1.83 10.51 -13.11
C PRO A 32 2.99 9.59 -12.70
N MET A 33 4.23 10.09 -12.59
CA MET A 33 5.36 9.30 -12.09
C MET A 33 5.17 8.99 -10.60
N HIS A 34 4.76 9.98 -9.81
CA HIS A 34 4.51 9.80 -8.38
C HIS A 34 3.41 8.76 -8.13
N ILE A 35 2.29 8.85 -8.87
CA ILE A 35 1.20 7.87 -8.78
C ILE A 35 1.66 6.47 -9.17
N THR A 36 2.50 6.35 -10.19
CA THR A 36 3.05 5.06 -10.64
C THR A 36 3.93 4.44 -9.55
N GLU A 37 4.74 5.24 -8.87
CA GLU A 37 5.56 4.80 -7.75
C GLU A 37 4.69 4.36 -6.55
N LEU A 38 3.69 5.15 -6.17
CA LEU A 38 2.76 4.79 -5.11
C LEU A 38 2.01 3.49 -5.42
N LYS A 39 1.57 3.28 -6.67
CA LYS A 39 0.95 2.01 -7.11
C LYS A 39 1.92 0.84 -7.02
N ARG A 40 3.21 1.02 -7.36
CA ARG A 40 4.24 -0.02 -7.17
C ARG A 40 4.46 -0.34 -5.70
N GLN A 41 4.53 0.67 -4.83
CA GLN A 41 4.66 0.45 -3.38
C GLN A 41 3.45 -0.30 -2.83
N LYS A 42 2.23 0.08 -3.26
CA LYS A 42 0.99 -0.61 -2.91
C LYS A 42 1.02 -2.09 -3.34
N LEU A 43 1.48 -2.37 -4.55
CA LEU A 43 1.62 -3.75 -5.05
C LEU A 43 2.61 -4.56 -4.21
N ARG A 44 3.79 -4.01 -3.90
CA ARG A 44 4.79 -4.66 -3.05
C ARG A 44 4.26 -4.99 -1.65
N LEU A 45 3.52 -4.07 -1.04
CA LEU A 45 2.89 -4.32 0.27
C LEU A 45 1.85 -5.43 0.17
N LYS A 46 1.03 -5.45 -0.89
CA LYS A 46 0.05 -6.52 -1.13
C LYS A 46 0.74 -7.87 -1.24
N GLU A 47 1.84 -7.97 -2.00
CA GLU A 47 2.63 -9.19 -2.14
C GLU A 47 3.29 -9.63 -0.82
N GLN A 48 3.80 -8.68 -0.02
CA GLN A 48 4.31 -8.98 1.32
C GLN A 48 3.20 -9.52 2.21
N LEU A 49 2.01 -8.90 2.18
CA LEU A 49 0.87 -9.31 2.99
C LEU A 49 0.37 -10.70 2.59
N ILE A 50 0.32 -11.01 1.29
CA ILE A 50 0.01 -12.35 0.77
C ILE A 50 1.04 -13.36 1.25
N ARG A 51 2.34 -13.07 1.12
CA ARG A 51 3.41 -13.96 1.59
C ARG A 51 3.32 -14.23 3.09
N LEU A 52 3.11 -13.19 3.89
CA LEU A 52 2.92 -13.31 5.34
C LEU A 52 1.66 -14.12 5.70
N ARG A 53 0.57 -13.99 4.93
CA ARG A 53 -0.65 -14.79 5.12
C ARG A 53 -0.49 -16.25 4.68
N GLN A 54 0.37 -16.53 3.70
CA GLN A 54 0.63 -17.88 3.20
C GLN A 54 1.63 -18.67 4.05
N GLN A 55 2.54 -17.99 4.76
CA GLN A 55 3.51 -18.64 5.67
C GLN A 55 2.91 -19.06 7.02
N ASN A 56 1.61 -18.87 7.24
CA ASN A 56 0.92 -19.07 8.51
C ASN A 56 -0.44 -19.74 8.29
#